data_AF-A0A4Q6B6T1-F1
#
_entry.id   AF-A0A4Q6B6T1-F1
#
_cell.length_a   1.000
_cell.length_b   1.000
_cell.length_c   1.000
_cell.angle_alpha   90.00
_cell.angle_beta   90.00
_cell.angle_gamma   90.00
#
_symmetry.space_group_name_H-M   'P 1'
#
loop_
_entity.id
_entity.type
_entity.pdbx_description
1 polymer ?
#
loop_
_entity_poly.entity_id
_entity_poly.type
_entity_poly.pdbx_seq_one_letter_code
_entity_poly.pdbx_strand_id
1 'polypeptide(L)'
;MLKRILTMTLAFSGLLSEALAAPVPIPAPQLPIGNPGFNFKSTANFDDLRHNILELIGSGRKRVWLLTDYLSDGEIASALFLAKYRNLDVKVYLGRESLNASGSRLPYLRGQSVPTYLRPRTGYTTPTLLFVDSKLYGVTRDLNTLQRLGTAELIQASPADVKAFVSWLKDVMENPEIAYPRAFRGGRTPKEPFQGDSEGSYNYDRRSNRTKAPEGVTRELPRVPKWKQTEELRKRGITVPTEEAPSTQGPQPAGPEEVKKPAAEEEALTKPDVTTTPETAPPARPWDYQAPPAPPTEPLPPPVGPSSP
;
A
#
# COMPACT_ATOMS: atom_id res chain seq x y z
N MET A 1 -0.28 27.90 64.83
CA MET A 1 -0.14 28.66 63.56
C MET A 1 -0.28 27.66 62.42
N LEU A 2 -1.47 27.20 62.02
CA LEU A 2 -2.55 27.78 61.21
C LEU A 2 -2.16 28.41 59.86
N LYS A 3 -2.80 27.90 58.79
CA LYS A 3 -2.92 28.35 57.38
C LYS A 3 -1.99 27.62 56.39
N ARG A 4 -2.42 27.09 55.24
CA ARG A 4 -3.71 27.07 54.54
C ARG A 4 -3.63 26.01 53.42
N ILE A 5 -4.65 25.17 53.32
CA ILE A 5 -4.98 24.30 52.18
C ILE A 5 -5.59 25.19 51.09
N LEU A 6 -5.15 25.06 49.83
CA LEU A 6 -5.80 25.68 48.68
C LEU A 6 -6.20 24.60 47.68
N THR A 7 -7.40 24.06 47.86
CA THR A 7 -8.15 23.26 46.90
C THR A 7 -8.75 24.22 45.87
N MET A 8 -8.36 24.12 44.60
CA MET A 8 -8.96 24.90 43.53
C MET A 8 -9.98 24.04 42.77
N THR A 9 -11.22 24.11 43.23
CA THR A 9 -12.41 23.55 42.57
C THR A 9 -12.90 24.56 41.55
N LEU A 10 -12.71 24.29 40.26
CA LEU A 10 -13.27 25.09 39.17
C LEU A 10 -14.57 24.44 38.71
N ALA A 11 -15.67 24.95 39.24
CA ALA A 11 -17.02 24.66 38.79
C ALA A 11 -17.26 25.39 37.46
N PHE A 12 -17.41 24.64 36.37
CA PHE A 12 -17.83 25.15 35.07
C PHE A 12 -19.32 24.88 34.89
N SER A 13 -20.14 25.69 35.54
CA SER A 13 -21.60 25.72 35.38
C SER A 13 -21.93 26.72 34.27
N GLY A 14 -21.86 26.26 33.02
CA GLY A 14 -22.26 27.01 31.83
C GLY A 14 -23.66 26.58 31.36
N LEU A 15 -24.63 27.40 31.74
CA LEU A 15 -26.02 27.53 31.27
C LEU A 15 -26.43 26.71 30.03
N LEU A 16 -27.39 25.80 30.27
CA LEU A 16 -28.32 25.29 29.28
C LEU A 16 -29.16 26.44 28.71
N SER A 17 -29.06 26.66 27.40
CA SER A 17 -30.18 27.19 26.60
C SER A 17 -30.85 26.00 25.91
N GLU A 18 -31.90 25.47 26.54
CA GLU A 18 -32.88 24.60 25.87
C GLU A 18 -33.71 25.45 24.92
N ALA A 19 -33.28 25.56 23.67
CA ALA A 19 -34.19 25.84 22.59
C ALA A 19 -35.08 24.60 22.42
N LEU A 20 -36.38 24.72 22.69
CA LEU A 20 -37.40 23.74 22.31
C LEU A 20 -37.39 23.58 20.78
N ALA A 21 -36.48 22.76 20.28
CA ALA A 21 -36.55 22.23 18.94
C ALA A 21 -37.74 21.27 18.89
N ALA A 22 -38.65 21.52 17.94
CA ALA A 22 -39.77 20.63 17.68
C ALA A 22 -39.29 19.18 17.56
N PRO A 23 -40.03 18.20 18.10
CA PRO A 23 -39.63 16.80 18.06
C PRO A 23 -39.46 16.39 16.60
N VAL A 24 -38.22 16.19 16.18
CA VAL A 24 -37.89 15.60 14.89
C VAL A 24 -38.54 14.21 14.90
N PRO A 25 -39.43 13.89 13.94
CA PRO A 25 -40.08 12.59 13.89
C PRO A 25 -39.00 11.52 13.85
N ILE A 26 -38.94 10.72 14.91
CA ILE A 26 -38.03 9.59 15.02
C ILE A 26 -38.39 8.67 13.84
N PRO A 27 -37.48 8.47 12.87
CA PRO A 27 -37.75 7.58 11.76
C PRO A 27 -38.05 6.19 12.34
N ALA A 28 -39.18 5.61 11.92
CA ALA A 28 -39.60 4.29 12.33
C ALA A 28 -38.43 3.29 12.17
N PRO A 29 -38.29 2.31 13.09
CA PRO A 29 -37.25 1.30 12.99
C PRO A 29 -37.39 0.59 11.64
N GLN A 30 -36.49 0.91 10.71
CA GLN A 30 -36.46 0.24 9.42
C GLN A 30 -36.21 -1.23 9.70
N LEU A 31 -37.15 -2.08 9.29
CA LEU A 31 -36.97 -3.52 9.32
C LEU A 31 -35.63 -3.83 8.64
N PRO A 32 -34.81 -4.73 9.21
CA PRO A 32 -33.54 -5.08 8.62
C PRO A 32 -33.82 -5.57 7.19
N ILE A 33 -33.40 -4.76 6.21
CA ILE A 33 -33.43 -5.13 4.80
C ILE A 33 -32.71 -6.47 4.73
N GLY A 34 -33.43 -7.51 4.30
CA GLY A 34 -32.87 -8.85 4.20
C GLY A 34 -31.60 -8.77 3.35
N ASN A 35 -30.46 -9.14 3.94
CA ASN A 35 -29.20 -9.13 3.22
C ASN A 35 -29.37 -10.01 1.98
N PRO A 36 -29.21 -9.48 0.76
CA PRO A 36 -29.26 -10.30 -0.44
C PRO A 36 -28.24 -11.44 -0.29
N GLY A 37 -28.64 -12.66 -0.67
CA GLY A 37 -27.74 -13.81 -0.63
C GLY A 37 -26.52 -13.53 -1.50
N PHE A 38 -25.34 -13.56 -0.90
CA PHE A 38 -24.08 -13.39 -1.62
C PHE A 38 -23.86 -14.60 -2.55
N ASN A 39 -23.95 -14.36 -3.87
CA ASN A 39 -23.55 -15.35 -4.87
C ASN A 39 -22.05 -15.21 -5.11
N PHE A 40 -21.25 -16.10 -4.52
CA PHE A 40 -19.81 -16.17 -4.75
C PHE A 40 -19.54 -16.69 -6.17
N LYS A 41 -19.37 -15.76 -7.12
CA LYS A 41 -18.98 -16.08 -8.49
C LYS A 41 -17.46 -16.07 -8.59
N SER A 42 -16.90 -17.04 -9.29
CA SER A 42 -15.52 -16.95 -9.80
C SER A 42 -15.47 -15.74 -10.74
N THR A 43 -14.58 -14.79 -10.45
CA THR A 43 -14.49 -13.52 -11.20
C THR A 43 -13.23 -13.52 -12.05
N ALA A 44 -13.41 -13.37 -13.37
CA ALA A 44 -12.29 -13.17 -14.29
C ALA A 44 -11.71 -11.75 -14.18
N ASN A 45 -12.54 -10.76 -13.82
CA ASN A 45 -12.15 -9.36 -13.70
C ASN A 45 -11.86 -8.96 -12.25
N PHE A 46 -10.81 -8.16 -12.07
CA PHE A 46 -10.44 -7.62 -10.77
C PHE A 46 -11.50 -6.63 -10.22
N ASP A 47 -12.20 -5.91 -11.09
CA ASP A 47 -13.21 -4.93 -10.66
C ASP A 47 -14.44 -5.63 -10.05
N ASP A 48 -14.84 -6.79 -10.57
CA ASP A 48 -15.92 -7.60 -9.99
C ASP A 48 -15.50 -8.17 -8.62
N LEU A 49 -14.25 -8.65 -8.50
CA LEU A 49 -13.68 -9.08 -7.22
C LEU A 49 -13.70 -7.92 -6.21
N ARG A 50 -13.26 -6.75 -6.63
CA ARG A 50 -13.24 -5.54 -5.80
C ARG A 50 -14.65 -5.21 -5.32
N HIS A 51 -15.64 -5.22 -6.22
CA HIS A 51 -17.03 -4.99 -5.85
C HIS A 51 -17.51 -5.98 -4.78
N ASN A 52 -17.26 -7.28 -4.96
CA ASN A 52 -17.63 -8.30 -3.98
C ASN A 52 -16.95 -8.07 -2.61
N ILE A 53 -15.66 -7.71 -2.60
CA ILE A 53 -14.94 -7.39 -1.35
C ILE A 53 -15.51 -6.14 -0.68
N LEU A 54 -15.81 -5.10 -1.45
CA LEU A 54 -16.41 -3.87 -0.94
C LEU A 54 -17.79 -4.14 -0.33
N GLU A 55 -18.60 -4.97 -0.97
CA GLU A 55 -19.90 -5.39 -0.45
C GLU A 55 -19.75 -6.20 0.86
N LEU A 56 -18.78 -7.12 0.92
CA LEU A 56 -18.47 -7.87 2.14
C LEU A 56 -18.06 -6.95 3.30
N ILE A 57 -17.13 -6.02 3.05
CA ILE A 57 -16.71 -5.03 4.06
C ILE A 57 -17.89 -4.14 4.48
N GLY A 58 -18.71 -3.72 3.51
CA GLY A 58 -19.90 -2.91 3.73
C GLY A 58 -20.97 -3.61 4.56
N SER A 59 -21.07 -4.93 4.47
CA SER A 59 -22.04 -5.76 5.19
C SER A 59 -21.66 -6.03 6.66
N GLY A 60 -20.40 -5.82 7.05
CA GLY A 60 -19.89 -6.08 8.39
C GLY A 60 -20.48 -5.15 9.46
N ARG A 61 -20.78 -5.70 10.64
CA ARG A 61 -21.42 -4.95 11.75
C ARG A 61 -20.62 -4.88 13.04
N LYS A 62 -19.64 -5.75 13.25
CA LYS A 62 -18.84 -5.82 14.48
C LYS A 62 -17.36 -5.71 14.20
N ARG A 63 -16.84 -6.46 13.22
CA ARG A 63 -15.39 -6.52 12.96
C ARG A 63 -15.07 -6.86 11.52
N VAL A 64 -13.99 -6.27 11.04
CA VAL A 64 -13.44 -6.50 9.71
C VAL A 64 -11.93 -6.62 9.84
N TRP A 65 -11.42 -7.84 9.71
CA TRP A 65 -9.99 -8.08 9.67
C TRP A 65 -9.56 -8.48 8.26
N LEU A 66 -8.54 -7.83 7.74
CA LEU A 66 -8.00 -8.11 6.42
C LEU A 66 -6.56 -8.56 6.57
N LEU A 67 -6.23 -9.75 6.09
CA LEU A 67 -4.86 -10.24 5.97
C LEU A 67 -4.54 -10.33 4.49
N THR A 68 -3.50 -9.65 4.02
CA THR A 68 -3.12 -9.67 2.61
C THR A 68 -1.62 -9.46 2.47
N ASP A 69 -1.00 -10.09 1.48
CA ASP A 69 0.42 -9.84 1.20
C ASP A 69 0.62 -8.47 0.56
N TYR A 70 -0.35 -8.02 -0.25
CA TYR A 70 -0.27 -6.77 -0.98
C TYR A 70 -1.61 -6.02 -1.06
N LEU A 71 -1.61 -4.76 -0.61
CA LEU A 71 -2.75 -3.84 -0.71
C LEU A 71 -2.37 -2.56 -1.47
N SER A 72 -2.71 -2.49 -2.75
CA SER A 72 -2.60 -1.25 -3.55
C SER A 72 -3.94 -0.63 -3.94
N ASP A 73 -5.03 -1.35 -3.77
CA ASP A 73 -6.36 -0.86 -4.10
C ASP A 73 -6.81 0.27 -3.16
N GLY A 74 -7.12 1.43 -3.74
CA GLY A 74 -7.51 2.61 -2.98
C GLY A 74 -8.95 2.55 -2.46
N GLU A 75 -9.85 1.89 -3.20
CA GLU A 75 -11.27 1.79 -2.84
C GLU A 75 -11.42 0.84 -1.65
N ILE A 76 -10.72 -0.29 -1.64
CA ILE A 76 -10.71 -1.22 -0.50
C ILE A 76 -10.12 -0.53 0.74
N ALA A 77 -9.01 0.21 0.60
CA ALA A 77 -8.43 0.98 1.70
C ALA A 77 -9.39 2.05 2.24
N SER A 78 -10.15 2.72 1.35
CA SER A 78 -11.18 3.69 1.74
C SER A 78 -12.37 3.03 2.44
N ALA A 79 -12.79 1.83 2.01
CA ALA A 79 -13.86 1.07 2.65
C ALA A 79 -13.48 0.61 4.06
N LEU A 80 -12.23 0.21 4.29
CA LEU A 80 -11.71 -0.11 5.62
C LEU A 80 -11.71 1.12 6.55
N PHE A 81 -11.38 2.29 6.02
CA PHE A 81 -11.51 3.54 6.77
C PHE A 81 -12.97 3.84 7.12
N LEU A 82 -13.90 3.71 6.16
CA LEU A 82 -15.33 3.88 6.41
C LEU A 82 -15.87 2.87 7.44
N ALA A 83 -15.40 1.61 7.39
CA ALA A 83 -15.71 0.60 8.39
C ALA A 83 -15.24 1.02 9.79
N LYS A 84 -14.02 1.54 9.91
CA LYS A 84 -13.51 2.08 11.18
C LYS A 84 -14.36 3.26 11.67
N TYR A 85 -14.75 4.16 10.77
CA TYR A 85 -15.60 5.31 11.10
C TYR A 85 -16.98 4.90 11.63
N ARG A 86 -17.48 3.74 11.21
CA ARG A 86 -18.70 3.10 11.76
C ARG A 86 -18.47 2.40 13.12
N ASN A 87 -17.31 2.60 13.75
CA ASN A 87 -16.89 1.96 15.00
C ASN A 87 -16.77 0.42 14.91
N LEU A 88 -16.42 -0.11 13.74
CA LEU A 88 -16.09 -1.53 13.59
C LEU A 88 -14.66 -1.80 14.08
N ASP A 89 -14.41 -2.98 14.65
CA ASP A 89 -13.06 -3.43 14.96
C ASP A 89 -12.33 -3.79 13.66
N VAL A 90 -11.60 -2.81 13.12
CA VAL A 90 -10.84 -2.95 11.88
C VAL A 90 -9.37 -3.22 12.18
N LYS A 91 -8.84 -4.32 11.65
CA LYS A 91 -7.42 -4.67 11.74
C LYS A 91 -6.92 -5.12 10.38
N VAL A 92 -5.82 -4.53 9.93
CA VAL A 92 -5.21 -4.87 8.65
C VAL A 92 -3.84 -5.47 8.88
N TYR A 93 -3.59 -6.62 8.29
CA TYR A 93 -2.30 -7.32 8.33
C TYR A 93 -1.71 -7.31 6.93
N LEU A 94 -0.56 -6.66 6.80
CA LEU A 94 0.12 -6.51 5.52
C LEU A 94 1.39 -7.33 5.48
N GLY A 95 1.63 -7.99 4.35
CA GLY A 95 2.89 -8.65 4.04
C GLY A 95 4.07 -7.68 4.12
N ARG A 96 5.25 -8.20 4.48
CA ARG A 96 6.48 -7.40 4.59
C ARG A 96 6.84 -6.69 3.28
N GLU A 97 6.53 -7.33 2.17
CA GLU A 97 6.82 -6.83 0.82
C GLU A 97 5.97 -5.61 0.47
N SER A 98 4.71 -5.57 0.89
CA SER A 98 3.82 -4.43 0.68
C SER A 98 4.25 -3.18 1.45
N LEU A 99 4.99 -3.30 2.55
CA LEU A 99 5.37 -2.13 3.38
C LEU A 99 6.21 -1.09 2.62
N ASN A 100 7.01 -1.53 1.63
CA ASN A 100 7.93 -0.66 0.89
C ASN A 100 7.56 -0.51 -0.59
N ALA A 101 6.46 -1.11 -1.03
CA ALA A 101 6.13 -1.15 -2.44
C ALA A 101 5.54 0.16 -2.95
N SER A 102 5.91 0.54 -4.17
CA SER A 102 5.37 1.72 -4.85
C SER A 102 3.89 1.51 -5.17
N GLY A 103 3.01 2.11 -4.38
CA GLY A 103 1.55 1.92 -4.48
C GLY A 103 0.93 1.25 -3.26
N SER A 104 1.72 0.90 -2.25
CA SER A 104 1.21 0.46 -0.96
C SER A 104 0.27 1.49 -0.33
N ARG A 105 -0.87 1.03 0.18
CA ARG A 105 -1.82 1.88 0.92
C ARG A 105 -1.52 2.01 2.41
N LEU A 106 -0.38 1.48 2.86
CA LEU A 106 0.05 1.63 4.26
C LEU A 106 0.10 3.11 4.73
N PRO A 107 0.69 4.07 4.01
CA PRO A 107 0.73 5.46 4.46
C PRO A 107 -0.67 6.07 4.62
N TYR A 108 -1.58 5.73 3.71
CA TYR A 108 -2.98 6.17 3.76
C TYR A 108 -3.69 5.61 5.00
N LEU A 109 -3.61 4.29 5.22
CA LEU A 109 -4.23 3.63 6.39
C LEU A 109 -3.70 4.19 7.71
N ARG A 110 -2.38 4.45 7.79
CA ARG A 110 -1.77 5.05 8.98
C ARG A 110 -2.19 6.50 9.19
N GLY A 111 -2.27 7.30 8.14
CA GLY A 111 -2.78 8.68 8.21
C GLY A 111 -4.23 8.72 8.71
N GLN A 112 -5.03 7.71 8.38
CA GLN A 112 -6.40 7.53 8.86
C GLN A 112 -6.49 6.79 10.20
N SER A 113 -5.37 6.58 10.89
CA SER A 113 -5.25 5.86 12.17
C SER A 113 -5.76 4.41 12.16
N VAL A 114 -5.93 3.78 11.00
CA VAL A 114 -6.38 2.39 10.91
C VAL A 114 -5.29 1.46 11.46
N PRO A 115 -5.60 0.55 12.41
CA PRO A 115 -4.61 -0.39 12.95
C PRO A 115 -4.06 -1.31 11.87
N THR A 116 -2.79 -1.12 11.54
CA THR A 116 -2.04 -1.91 10.56
C THR A 116 -0.90 -2.66 11.23
N TYR A 117 -0.87 -3.98 11.05
CA TYR A 117 0.13 -4.88 11.60
C TYR A 117 0.83 -5.64 10.48
N LEU A 118 1.93 -6.27 10.83
CA LEU A 118 2.68 -7.13 9.93
C LEU A 118 2.02 -8.51 9.87
N ARG A 119 1.82 -9.03 8.66
CA ARG A 119 1.25 -10.36 8.46
C ARG A 119 2.22 -11.44 8.99
N PRO A 120 1.76 -12.35 9.85
CA PRO A 120 2.57 -13.48 10.27
C PRO A 120 2.96 -14.37 9.10
N ARG A 121 4.18 -14.92 9.14
CA ARG A 121 4.72 -15.76 8.06
C ARG A 121 4.21 -17.20 8.07
N THR A 122 3.65 -17.66 9.19
CA THR A 122 3.23 -19.04 9.40
C THR A 122 1.71 -19.17 9.32
N GLY A 123 1.20 -20.38 9.06
CA GLY A 123 -0.23 -20.69 9.16
C GLY A 123 -0.95 -20.80 7.82
N TYR A 124 -1.30 -19.67 7.22
CA TYR A 124 -2.15 -19.62 6.02
C TYR A 124 -1.41 -19.09 4.80
N THR A 125 -1.36 -19.92 3.76
CA THR A 125 -0.68 -19.64 2.48
C THR A 125 -1.55 -18.83 1.52
N THR A 126 -2.84 -18.68 1.78
CA THR A 126 -3.74 -17.93 0.91
C THR A 126 -3.29 -16.46 0.83
N PRO A 127 -3.19 -15.87 -0.37
CA PRO A 127 -2.61 -14.53 -0.53
C PRO A 127 -3.43 -13.48 0.21
N THR A 128 -4.77 -13.62 0.22
CA THR A 128 -5.63 -12.71 0.98
C THR A 128 -6.72 -13.48 1.75
N LEU A 129 -6.93 -13.09 3.01
CA LEU A 129 -8.01 -13.55 3.88
C LEU A 129 -8.78 -12.34 4.39
N LEU A 130 -10.10 -12.40 4.29
CA LEU A 130 -11.00 -11.39 4.80
C LEU A 130 -11.92 -12.02 5.86
N PHE A 131 -11.84 -11.53 7.08
CA PHE A 131 -12.68 -11.96 8.19
C PHE A 131 -13.69 -10.86 8.52
N VAL A 132 -14.97 -11.15 8.30
CA VAL A 132 -16.07 -10.22 8.56
C VAL A 132 -17.01 -10.84 9.60
N ASP A 133 -17.13 -10.17 10.75
CA ASP A 133 -17.93 -10.57 11.91
C ASP A 133 -17.59 -11.97 12.49
N SER A 134 -18.06 -13.03 11.84
CA SER A 134 -17.82 -14.42 12.22
C SER A 134 -17.62 -15.33 11.00
N LYS A 135 -17.39 -14.73 9.83
CA LYS A 135 -17.21 -15.43 8.56
C LYS A 135 -15.81 -15.14 8.04
N LEU A 136 -15.15 -16.17 7.54
CA LEU A 136 -13.85 -16.07 6.91
C LEU A 136 -14.00 -16.32 5.42
N TYR A 137 -13.38 -15.45 4.63
CA TYR A 137 -13.34 -15.52 3.18
C TYR A 137 -11.89 -15.60 2.74
N GLY A 138 -11.57 -16.60 1.92
CA GLY A 138 -10.29 -16.68 1.22
C GLY A 138 -10.41 -16.08 -0.16
N VAL A 139 -9.40 -15.30 -0.55
CA VAL A 139 -9.25 -14.80 -1.91
C VAL A 139 -7.98 -15.41 -2.49
N THR A 140 -8.09 -16.05 -3.64
CA THR A 140 -6.97 -16.75 -4.30
C THR A 140 -5.95 -15.81 -4.95
N ARG A 141 -6.12 -14.50 -4.77
CA ARG A 141 -5.31 -13.43 -5.36
C ARG A 141 -5.04 -12.32 -4.33
N ASP A 142 -3.93 -11.62 -4.50
CA ASP A 142 -3.65 -10.39 -3.77
C ASP A 142 -4.48 -9.19 -4.27
N LEU A 143 -4.63 -8.19 -3.39
CA LEU A 143 -5.34 -6.94 -3.65
C LEU A 143 -4.43 -5.92 -4.35
N ASN A 144 -3.80 -6.39 -5.43
CA ASN A 144 -2.86 -5.63 -6.23
C ASN A 144 -3.47 -5.19 -7.57
N THR A 145 -3.73 -3.90 -7.73
CA THR A 145 -4.31 -3.33 -8.97
C THR A 145 -3.38 -3.41 -10.19
N LEU A 146 -2.08 -3.60 -9.98
CA LEU A 146 -1.08 -3.67 -11.07
C LEU A 146 -1.06 -5.04 -11.73
N GLN A 147 -1.28 -6.09 -10.94
CA GLN A 147 -1.52 -7.42 -11.49
C GLN A 147 -3.00 -7.45 -11.86
N ARG A 148 -3.34 -7.29 -13.14
CA ARG A 148 -4.72 -7.41 -13.63
C ARG A 148 -5.06 -8.79 -14.21
N LEU A 149 -4.04 -9.57 -14.54
CA LEU A 149 -4.19 -10.88 -15.18
C LEU A 149 -4.33 -12.00 -14.15
N GLY A 150 -5.21 -12.97 -14.39
CA GLY A 150 -5.46 -14.12 -13.52
C GLY A 150 -6.91 -14.16 -13.01
N THR A 151 -7.46 -15.37 -12.89
CA THR A 151 -8.77 -15.58 -12.27
C THR A 151 -8.67 -15.37 -10.76
N ALA A 152 -9.68 -14.74 -10.16
CA ALA A 152 -9.78 -14.57 -8.72
C ALA A 152 -11.05 -15.23 -8.22
N GLU A 153 -10.90 -16.01 -7.15
CA GLU A 153 -12.01 -16.70 -6.52
C GLU A 153 -12.12 -16.25 -5.07
N LEU A 154 -13.36 -15.97 -4.67
CA LEU A 154 -13.73 -15.62 -3.31
C LEU A 154 -14.46 -16.82 -2.71
N ILE A 155 -13.79 -17.54 -1.81
CA ILE A 155 -14.32 -18.76 -1.19
C ILE A 155 -14.64 -18.47 0.26
N GLN A 156 -15.87 -18.79 0.67
CA GLN A 156 -16.23 -18.77 2.09
C GLN A 156 -15.71 -20.04 2.78
N ALA A 157 -14.96 -19.88 3.86
CA ALA A 157 -14.43 -20.99 4.63
C ALA A 157 -15.53 -21.67 5.48
N SER A 158 -15.30 -22.93 5.83
CA SER A 158 -16.22 -23.67 6.68
C SER A 158 -16.19 -23.14 8.13
N PRO A 159 -17.24 -23.38 8.94
CA PRO A 159 -17.23 -22.98 10.35
C PRO A 159 -16.08 -23.59 11.17
N ALA A 160 -15.62 -24.79 10.80
CA ALA A 160 -14.47 -25.44 11.44
C ALA A 160 -13.18 -24.67 11.16
N ASP A 161 -12.97 -24.25 9.91
CA ASP A 161 -11.81 -23.47 9.49
C ASP A 161 -11.80 -22.09 10.14
N VAL A 162 -12.97 -21.47 10.28
CA VAL A 162 -13.12 -20.19 11.00
C VAL A 162 -12.63 -20.33 12.45
N LYS A 163 -13.01 -21.43 13.13
CA LYS A 163 -12.57 -21.67 14.51
C LYS A 163 -11.06 -21.89 14.59
N ALA A 164 -10.50 -22.68 13.66
CA ALA A 164 -9.06 -22.90 13.56
C ALA A 164 -8.31 -21.58 13.31
N PHE A 165 -8.80 -20.77 12.37
CA PHE A 165 -8.23 -19.46 12.04
C PHE A 165 -8.24 -18.52 13.23
N VAL A 166 -9.36 -18.40 13.95
CA VAL A 166 -9.44 -17.52 15.12
C VAL A 166 -8.53 -17.99 16.26
N SER A 167 -8.41 -19.31 16.47
CA SER A 167 -7.47 -19.86 17.46
C SER A 167 -6.04 -19.52 17.08
N TRP A 168 -5.64 -19.88 15.87
CA TRP A 168 -4.30 -19.60 15.34
C TRP A 168 -3.98 -18.11 15.38
N LEU A 169 -4.92 -17.25 14.95
CA LEU A 169 -4.71 -15.82 14.93
C LEU A 169 -4.48 -15.31 16.35
N LYS A 170 -5.21 -15.78 17.36
CA LYS A 170 -4.98 -15.39 18.76
C LYS A 170 -3.59 -15.76 19.23
N ASP A 171 -3.14 -16.98 18.94
CA ASP A 171 -1.83 -17.49 19.39
C ASP A 171 -0.69 -16.69 18.75
N VAL A 172 -0.82 -16.36 17.47
CA VAL A 172 0.20 -15.61 16.73
C VAL A 172 0.17 -14.12 17.03
N MET A 173 -1.00 -13.59 17.40
CA MET A 173 -1.24 -12.18 17.68
C MET A 173 -1.06 -11.80 19.15
N GLU A 174 -0.48 -12.66 19.97
CA GLU A 174 -0.13 -12.32 21.35
C GLU A 174 0.80 -11.09 21.40
N ASN A 175 1.68 -10.92 20.40
CA ASN A 175 2.57 -9.76 20.27
C ASN A 175 2.67 -9.27 18.81
N PRO A 176 1.72 -8.45 18.33
CA PRO A 176 1.72 -8.04 16.94
C PRO A 176 2.75 -6.96 16.64
N GLU A 177 3.59 -7.23 15.63
CA GLU A 177 4.52 -6.24 15.08
C GLU A 177 3.72 -5.20 14.29
N ILE A 178 3.78 -3.93 14.71
CA ILE A 178 3.11 -2.84 13.99
C ILE A 178 3.78 -2.65 12.62
N ALA A 179 2.97 -2.49 11.58
CA ALA A 179 3.46 -2.26 10.22
C ALA A 179 4.05 -0.84 10.09
N TYR A 180 5.38 -0.74 10.07
CA TYR A 180 6.09 0.49 9.74
C TYR A 180 6.75 0.36 8.37
N PRO A 181 6.66 1.39 7.50
CA PRO A 181 7.54 1.44 6.34
C PRO A 181 8.96 1.43 6.86
N ARG A 182 9.81 0.52 6.36
CA ARG A 182 11.22 0.55 6.77
C ARG A 182 11.78 1.87 6.27
N ALA A 183 12.30 2.68 7.18
CA ALA A 183 13.09 3.84 6.79
C ALA A 183 14.12 3.36 5.78
N PHE A 184 14.09 3.94 4.57
CA PHE A 184 14.89 3.52 3.43
C PHE A 184 16.37 3.63 3.81
N ARG A 185 16.98 2.54 4.29
CA ARG A 185 18.38 2.53 4.81
C ARG A 185 19.44 2.73 3.71
N GLY A 186 19.05 3.12 2.50
CA GLY A 186 19.94 3.35 1.36
C GLY A 186 19.72 4.67 0.62
N GLY A 187 18.89 5.57 1.15
CA GLY A 187 18.72 6.90 0.57
C GLY A 187 19.85 7.78 1.06
N ARG A 188 20.74 8.20 0.14
CA ARG A 188 21.61 9.36 0.36
C ARG A 188 20.78 10.42 1.07
N THR A 189 21.24 10.88 2.23
CA THR A 189 20.66 12.05 2.89
C THR A 189 20.39 13.10 1.81
N PRO A 190 19.21 13.77 1.81
CA PRO A 190 19.00 14.87 0.90
C PRO A 190 20.17 15.82 1.13
N LYS A 191 21.09 15.84 0.16
CA LYS A 191 22.22 16.77 0.18
C LYS A 191 21.54 18.11 0.22
N GLU A 192 21.77 18.87 1.29
CA GLU A 192 21.17 20.19 1.47
C GLU A 192 21.18 20.91 0.12
N PRO A 193 20.06 21.53 -0.30
CA PRO A 193 20.03 22.26 -1.56
C PRO A 193 21.21 23.20 -1.52
N PHE A 194 22.15 23.00 -2.44
CA PHE A 194 23.40 23.74 -2.48
C PHE A 194 23.04 25.22 -2.59
N GLN A 195 23.15 25.95 -1.48
CA GLN A 195 23.07 27.40 -1.42
C GLN A 195 24.41 27.95 -1.91
N GLY A 196 24.66 27.76 -3.20
CA GLY A 196 25.68 28.49 -3.92
C GLY A 196 25.00 29.50 -4.82
N ASP A 197 25.56 30.70 -4.88
CA ASP A 197 25.08 31.77 -5.74
C ASP A 197 24.93 31.28 -7.18
N SER A 198 23.82 31.65 -7.80
CA SER A 198 23.39 31.22 -9.13
C SER A 198 24.23 31.83 -10.25
N GLU A 199 25.55 31.86 -10.11
CA GLU A 199 26.46 32.30 -11.15
C GLU A 199 26.85 31.10 -12.03
N GLY A 200 25.98 30.82 -13.01
CA GLY A 200 26.41 30.38 -14.34
C GLY A 200 27.17 29.06 -14.49
N SER A 201 27.22 28.16 -13.49
CA SER A 201 27.90 26.88 -13.68
C SER A 201 27.04 25.93 -14.51
N TYR A 202 27.32 25.90 -15.81
CA TYR A 202 26.86 24.91 -16.78
C TYR A 202 26.84 23.51 -16.15
N ASN A 203 25.63 23.01 -15.91
CA ASN A 203 25.40 21.67 -15.42
C ASN A 203 25.45 20.73 -16.62
N TYR A 204 26.65 20.27 -16.99
CA TYR A 204 26.76 19.18 -17.97
C TYR A 204 26.10 17.94 -17.37
N ASP A 205 24.96 17.59 -17.95
CA ASP A 205 24.20 16.39 -17.68
C ASP A 205 25.13 15.17 -17.79
N ARG A 206 25.45 14.56 -16.65
CA ARG A 206 26.37 13.40 -16.52
C ARG A 206 25.89 12.11 -17.21
N ARG A 207 24.83 12.15 -18.03
CA ARG A 207 24.19 10.94 -18.57
C ARG A 207 24.15 10.83 -20.09
N SER A 208 24.60 11.82 -20.86
CA SER A 208 24.65 11.68 -22.33
C SER A 208 25.94 10.98 -22.79
N ASN A 209 26.09 9.68 -22.51
CA ASN A 209 27.20 8.86 -22.99
C ASN A 209 27.19 8.61 -24.52
N ARG A 210 26.32 9.25 -25.30
CA ARG A 210 26.06 8.87 -26.71
C ARG A 210 26.41 9.89 -27.78
N THR A 211 26.92 11.07 -27.44
CA THR A 211 27.25 12.07 -28.47
C THR A 211 28.76 12.33 -28.46
N LYS A 212 29.41 12.14 -29.63
CA LYS A 212 30.80 12.55 -29.85
C LYS A 212 30.89 14.04 -29.49
N ALA A 213 31.82 14.39 -28.60
CA ALA A 213 32.06 15.79 -28.29
C ALA A 213 32.61 16.49 -29.55
N PRO A 214 32.22 17.74 -29.83
CA PRO A 214 32.75 18.50 -30.95
C PRO A 214 34.28 18.63 -30.86
N GLU A 215 34.96 18.63 -32.02
CA GLU A 215 36.42 18.74 -32.09
C GLU A 215 36.93 20.00 -31.38
N GLY A 216 37.94 19.83 -30.51
CA GLY A 216 38.53 20.92 -29.71
C GLY A 216 38.13 20.96 -28.24
N VAL A 217 37.15 20.14 -27.79
CA VAL A 217 36.75 20.10 -26.36
C VAL A 217 37.35 18.87 -25.67
N THR A 218 38.29 19.10 -24.75
CA THR A 218 38.90 18.03 -23.94
C THR A 218 37.85 17.38 -23.04
N ARG A 219 37.67 16.06 -23.17
CA ARG A 219 36.77 15.26 -22.32
C ARG A 219 37.25 15.11 -20.87
N GLU A 220 38.53 15.36 -20.63
CA GLU A 220 39.10 15.31 -19.31
C GLU A 220 38.81 16.63 -18.60
N LEU A 221 38.02 16.55 -17.54
CA LEU A 221 37.88 17.68 -16.62
C LEU A 221 39.28 18.01 -16.07
N PRO A 222 39.65 19.30 -16.00
CA PRO A 222 40.89 19.69 -15.36
C PRO A 222 40.91 19.12 -13.94
N ARG A 223 42.01 18.44 -13.59
CA ARG A 223 42.20 17.73 -12.30
C ARG A 223 41.99 18.65 -11.10
N VAL A 224 42.12 19.96 -11.31
CA VAL A 224 41.83 21.01 -10.36
C VAL A 224 40.68 21.86 -10.92
N PRO A 225 39.56 22.02 -10.19
CA PRO A 225 38.46 22.86 -10.64
C PRO A 225 38.91 24.32 -10.75
N LYS A 226 38.39 25.04 -11.76
CA LYS A 226 38.80 26.43 -12.05
C LYS A 226 38.75 27.35 -10.82
N TRP A 227 37.74 27.23 -9.95
CA TRP A 227 37.66 28.04 -8.74
C TRP A 227 38.87 27.90 -7.80
N LYS A 228 39.46 26.70 -7.68
CA LYS A 228 40.69 26.48 -6.92
C LYS A 228 41.89 27.13 -7.60
N GLN A 229 41.93 27.09 -8.94
CA GLN A 229 42.98 27.77 -9.70
C GLN A 229 42.88 29.29 -9.51
N THR A 230 41.67 29.86 -9.56
CA THR A 230 41.42 31.28 -9.32
C THR A 230 41.76 31.67 -7.89
N GLU A 231 41.47 30.82 -6.90
CA GLU A 231 41.82 31.05 -5.49
C GLU A 231 43.33 30.99 -5.26
N GLU A 232 44.03 30.03 -5.88
CA GLU A 232 45.50 29.95 -5.83
C GLU A 232 46.17 31.15 -6.51
N LEU A 233 45.64 31.61 -7.66
CA LEU A 233 46.12 32.80 -8.34
C LEU A 233 45.90 34.06 -7.49
N ARG A 234 44.74 34.18 -6.84
CA ARG A 234 44.44 35.27 -5.90
C ARG A 234 45.35 35.22 -4.67
N LYS A 235 45.66 34.04 -4.13
CA LYS A 235 46.65 33.86 -3.04
C LYS A 235 48.07 34.22 -3.46
N ARG A 236 48.39 34.12 -4.74
CA ARG A 236 49.68 34.54 -5.33
C ARG A 236 49.71 36.02 -5.73
N GLY A 237 48.65 36.78 -5.44
CA GLY A 237 48.57 38.22 -5.74
C GLY A 237 48.36 38.55 -7.22
N ILE A 238 47.99 37.57 -8.05
CA ILE A 238 47.73 37.78 -9.47
C ILE A 238 46.26 38.13 -9.67
N THR A 239 45.98 39.34 -10.16
CA THR A 239 44.64 39.77 -10.54
C THR A 239 44.19 39.03 -11.80
N VAL A 240 43.18 38.16 -11.65
CA VAL A 240 42.57 37.45 -12.78
C VAL A 240 41.61 38.42 -13.50
N PRO A 241 41.78 38.69 -14.80
CA PRO A 241 40.87 39.54 -15.54
C PRO A 241 39.48 38.90 -15.59
N THR A 242 38.46 39.69 -15.24
CA THR A 242 37.06 39.30 -15.34
C THR A 242 36.72 39.12 -16.83
N GLU A 243 36.45 37.89 -17.25
CA GLU A 243 35.96 37.59 -18.60
C GLU A 243 34.60 38.30 -18.78
N GLU A 244 34.55 39.28 -19.70
CA GLU A 244 33.31 39.94 -20.09
C GLU A 244 32.33 38.91 -20.69
N ALA A 245 31.10 38.92 -20.20
CA ALA A 245 30.05 38.02 -20.65
C ALA A 245 29.76 38.21 -22.15
N PRO A 246 29.66 37.14 -22.96
CA PRO A 246 29.29 37.29 -24.37
C PRO A 246 27.84 37.74 -24.52
N SER A 247 27.66 38.83 -25.27
CA SER A 247 26.36 39.40 -25.66
C SER A 247 25.48 38.36 -26.34
N THR A 248 24.30 38.10 -25.77
CA THR A 248 23.29 37.20 -26.33
C THR A 248 22.57 37.90 -27.50
N GLN A 249 23.05 37.72 -28.73
CA GLN A 249 22.24 37.98 -29.93
C GLN A 249 21.44 36.71 -30.24
N GLY A 250 20.15 36.71 -29.86
CA GLY A 250 19.21 35.67 -30.26
C GLY A 250 18.82 35.82 -31.74
N PRO A 251 18.69 34.73 -32.51
CA PRO A 251 18.17 34.78 -33.88
C PRO A 251 16.66 35.06 -33.90
N GLN A 252 16.25 35.94 -34.82
CA GLN A 252 14.85 36.27 -35.13
C GLN A 252 14.06 35.04 -35.60
N PRO A 253 12.77 34.91 -35.21
CA PRO A 253 11.90 33.85 -35.73
C PRO A 253 11.43 34.17 -37.16
N ALA A 254 11.71 33.25 -38.08
CA ALA A 254 11.06 33.18 -39.39
C ALA A 254 9.58 32.78 -39.23
N GLY A 255 8.73 33.31 -40.12
CA GLY A 255 7.27 33.29 -40.03
C GLY A 255 6.58 31.91 -40.19
N PRO A 256 5.25 31.91 -40.09
CA PRO A 256 4.45 30.68 -40.02
C PRO A 256 4.23 30.10 -41.42
N GLU A 257 4.77 28.91 -41.68
CA GLU A 257 4.35 28.06 -42.80
C GLU A 257 3.10 27.25 -42.41
N GLU A 258 2.04 27.45 -43.17
CA GLU A 258 0.87 26.59 -43.27
C GLU A 258 1.26 25.14 -43.58
N VAL A 259 0.86 24.20 -42.72
CA VAL A 259 0.82 22.78 -43.08
C VAL A 259 -0.55 22.19 -42.80
N LYS A 260 -1.12 21.67 -43.89
CA LYS A 260 -2.43 21.07 -44.08
C LYS A 260 -2.73 19.90 -43.15
N LYS A 261 -3.99 19.88 -42.73
CA LYS A 261 -4.75 18.76 -42.16
C LYS A 261 -5.11 17.74 -43.26
N PRO A 262 -5.10 16.43 -42.95
CA PRO A 262 -6.19 15.54 -43.36
C PRO A 262 -6.76 14.80 -42.13
N ALA A 263 -8.08 14.84 -41.87
CA ALA A 263 -9.09 13.88 -42.38
C ALA A 263 -8.72 12.44 -41.98
N ALA A 264 -9.20 11.92 -40.84
CA ALA A 264 -10.52 11.32 -40.64
C ALA A 264 -10.77 10.15 -41.60
N GLU A 265 -10.54 8.93 -41.11
CA GLU A 265 -11.11 7.72 -41.67
C GLU A 265 -11.70 6.88 -40.54
N GLU A 266 -12.93 6.45 -40.82
CA GLU A 266 -13.89 5.74 -40.01
C GLU A 266 -13.90 4.27 -40.47
N GLU A 267 -14.57 3.40 -39.70
CA GLU A 267 -14.83 1.97 -39.99
C GLU A 267 -13.64 1.00 -39.75
N ALA A 268 -13.81 -0.25 -39.30
CA ALA A 268 -14.99 -1.09 -39.25
C ALA A 268 -14.93 -2.08 -38.07
N LEU A 269 -16.12 -2.35 -37.54
CA LEU A 269 -16.51 -3.43 -36.65
C LEU A 269 -16.29 -4.80 -37.32
N THR A 270 -15.56 -5.72 -36.65
CA THR A 270 -15.59 -7.16 -37.00
C THR A 270 -15.52 -8.02 -35.73
N LYS A 271 -16.64 -8.67 -35.40
CA LYS A 271 -16.69 -9.96 -34.67
C LYS A 271 -16.42 -11.06 -35.72
N PRO A 272 -15.75 -12.18 -35.38
CA PRO A 272 -16.42 -13.35 -34.77
C PRO A 272 -15.43 -14.04 -33.78
N ASP A 273 -15.63 -15.19 -33.14
CA ASP A 273 -16.59 -16.29 -33.24
C ASP A 273 -16.54 -17.06 -31.91
N VAL A 274 -17.64 -17.70 -31.54
CA VAL A 274 -17.77 -18.51 -30.34
C VAL A 274 -17.21 -19.90 -30.65
N THR A 275 -16.08 -20.26 -30.03
CA THR A 275 -15.58 -21.64 -30.04
C THR A 275 -15.80 -22.25 -28.66
N THR A 276 -16.78 -23.15 -28.56
CA THR A 276 -17.02 -24.05 -27.43
C THR A 276 -15.90 -25.09 -27.37
N THR A 277 -15.26 -25.21 -26.21
CA THR A 277 -14.29 -26.29 -25.89
C THR A 277 -14.81 -27.07 -24.67
N PRO A 278 -14.63 -28.40 -24.62
CA PRO A 278 -15.34 -29.28 -23.71
C PRO A 278 -14.83 -29.23 -22.26
N GLU A 279 -15.78 -29.54 -21.38
CA GLU A 279 -15.71 -29.75 -19.94
C GLU A 279 -14.45 -30.53 -19.52
N THR A 280 -13.49 -29.81 -18.95
CA THR A 280 -12.32 -30.38 -18.25
C THR A 280 -12.67 -30.48 -16.76
N ALA A 281 -12.41 -31.64 -16.18
CA ALA A 281 -12.64 -31.94 -14.76
C ALA A 281 -12.13 -30.81 -13.82
N PRO A 282 -12.82 -30.55 -12.70
CA PRO A 282 -12.48 -29.43 -11.82
C PRO A 282 -11.05 -29.57 -11.29
N PRO A 283 -10.24 -28.48 -11.31
CA PRO A 283 -8.91 -28.51 -10.72
C PRO A 283 -8.99 -28.77 -9.21
N ALA A 284 -7.98 -29.46 -8.68
CA ALA A 284 -7.81 -29.72 -7.27
C ALA A 284 -7.90 -28.42 -6.45
N ARG A 285 -8.54 -28.49 -5.28
CA ARG A 285 -8.83 -27.32 -4.45
C ARG A 285 -7.52 -26.75 -3.89
N PRO A 286 -7.29 -25.43 -3.93
CA PRO A 286 -6.04 -24.83 -3.46
C PRO A 286 -5.83 -24.85 -1.93
N TRP A 287 -6.66 -25.59 -1.18
CA TRP A 287 -6.59 -25.79 0.26
C TRP A 287 -6.48 -27.28 0.66
N ASP A 288 -5.99 -28.14 -0.23
CA ASP A 288 -5.51 -29.46 0.16
C ASP A 288 -4.26 -29.29 1.04
N TYR A 289 -4.53 -29.02 2.32
CA TYR A 289 -3.56 -29.05 3.40
C TYR A 289 -3.04 -30.48 3.50
N GLN A 290 -1.83 -30.71 3.00
CA GLN A 290 -1.03 -31.80 3.49
C GLN A 290 -0.61 -31.40 4.91
N ALA A 291 -1.32 -31.93 5.91
CA ALA A 291 -0.92 -31.81 7.30
C ALA A 291 0.57 -32.20 7.39
N PRO A 292 1.40 -31.48 8.16
CA PRO A 292 2.78 -31.89 8.38
C PRO A 292 2.78 -33.35 8.83
N PRO A 293 3.64 -34.22 8.25
CA PRO A 293 3.69 -35.62 8.65
C PRO A 293 3.85 -35.69 10.16
N ALA A 294 3.00 -36.50 10.80
CA ALA A 294 3.10 -36.74 12.22
C ALA A 294 4.55 -37.10 12.57
N PRO A 295 5.13 -36.55 13.65
CA PRO A 295 6.45 -36.96 14.08
C PRO A 295 6.47 -38.48 14.24
N PRO A 296 7.55 -39.16 13.85
CA PRO A 296 7.65 -40.60 14.00
C PRO A 296 7.38 -40.96 15.46
N THR A 297 6.35 -41.77 15.68
CA THR A 297 6.06 -42.35 16.99
C THR A 297 7.21 -43.28 17.33
N GLU A 298 8.20 -42.78 18.06
CA GLU A 298 9.20 -43.66 18.66
C GLU A 298 8.48 -44.64 19.60
N PRO A 299 8.67 -45.96 19.43
CA PRO A 299 8.09 -46.93 20.34
C PRO A 299 8.65 -46.67 21.74
N LEU A 300 7.74 -46.47 22.70
CA LEU A 300 8.08 -46.38 24.12
C LEU A 300 8.97 -47.57 24.52
N PRO A 301 10.09 -47.34 25.21
CA PRO A 301 10.89 -48.44 25.72
C PRO A 301 10.05 -49.31 26.66
N PRO A 302 10.23 -50.65 26.63
CA PRO A 302 9.49 -51.53 27.51
C PRO A 302 9.76 -51.17 28.97
N PRO A 303 8.75 -51.34 29.86
CA PRO A 303 8.91 -51.05 31.27
C PRO A 303 10.04 -51.91 31.85
N VAL A 304 11.03 -51.24 32.44
CA VAL A 304 12.08 -51.89 33.23
C VAL A 304 11.40 -52.55 34.42
N GLY A 305 11.32 -53.88 34.39
CA GLY A 305 10.80 -54.67 35.49
C GLY A 305 11.65 -54.48 36.76
N PRO A 306 11.07 -54.64 37.95
CA PRO A 306 11.79 -54.48 39.20
C PRO A 306 12.95 -55.48 39.28
N SER A 307 14.14 -54.96 39.51
CA SER A 307 15.34 -55.74 39.83
C SER A 307 15.10 -56.39 41.19
N SER A 308 14.87 -57.70 41.22
CA SER A 308 14.87 -58.47 42.47
C SER A 308 16.31 -58.59 43.01
N PRO A 309 16.49 -58.54 44.33
CA PRO A 309 17.79 -58.66 45.00
C PRO A 309 18.41 -60.06 44.89
#